data_AF-A0AA35JC60-F1
#
_entry.id   AF-A0AA35JC60-F1
#
_cell.length_a   1.000
_cell.length_b   1.000
_cell.length_c   1.000
_cell.angle_alpha   90.00
_cell.angle_beta   90.00
_cell.angle_gamma   90.00
#
_symmetry.space_group_name_H-M   'P 1'
#
loop_
_entity.id
_entity.type
_entity.pdbx_description
1 polymer ?
#
loop_
_entity_poly.entity_id
_entity_poly.type
_entity_poly.pdbx_seq_one_letter_code
_entity_poly.pdbx_strand_id
1 'polypeptide(L)'
;MFSSRLPPPKHSQPQASTALSSDRLEPAILTNEIAQSVKLDDFIPKRQSNFELSVPLPAQTDIQECAARTKSYIQRLVNAKMSNSNNKASSRYVTETHQAPTSLTLSNGRQIEVVSKQMDPLLPRFVGKKARKVVAPTASDEVVPVLHMGGGNDTGEADPNDWKIPAAVSNWKNPNGYTVALERRVGKAAADNERVINDGFMKLSQALEGADKKARQEIKSKMDLKRRAMEQEALAKESKLKELSQRARQHHGVPQTGAVVKPKKQMSTVARLKELAYSQGRDVSDKVILGAAKRSEQPDLQYDSRFFTRGANASAKRHEDQVYDNPLFVQQDIDTIYKTNYEQLDQAVNAKSEGDSRSHGPIQFTKAESKDKSDNYGVQK
;
A
#
# COMPACT_ATOMS: atom_id res chain seq x y z
N MET A 1 75.67 -31.98 36.18
CA MET A 1 74.42 -32.26 36.92
C MET A 1 73.24 -32.05 35.97
N PHE A 2 72.48 -33.12 35.75
CA PHE A 2 71.11 -33.22 35.23
C PHE A 2 70.50 -32.09 34.36
N SER A 3 70.45 -32.31 33.04
CA SER A 3 69.21 -32.07 32.26
C SER A 3 69.20 -32.86 30.94
N SER A 4 69.46 -34.17 31.01
CA SER A 4 69.20 -35.13 29.95
C SER A 4 67.82 -35.78 30.17
N ARG A 5 66.70 -35.08 29.89
CA ARG A 5 65.34 -35.67 29.87
C ARG A 5 64.37 -34.98 28.92
N LEU A 6 64.70 -34.94 27.63
CA LEU A 6 63.66 -34.89 26.59
C LEU A 6 63.93 -36.03 25.59
N PRO A 7 62.98 -36.93 25.33
CA PRO A 7 63.12 -37.90 24.26
C PRO A 7 63.09 -37.18 22.89
N PRO A 8 63.89 -37.63 21.91
CA PRO A 8 63.90 -37.04 20.57
C PRO A 8 62.52 -37.20 19.86
N PRO A 9 62.18 -36.30 18.93
CA PRO A 9 60.90 -36.34 18.20
C PRO A 9 60.72 -37.66 17.44
N LYS A 10 59.56 -38.31 17.61
CA LYS A 10 59.19 -39.62 17.03
C LYS A 10 59.14 -39.69 15.49
N HIS A 11 59.62 -38.68 14.76
CA HIS A 11 59.50 -38.58 13.30
C HIS A 11 60.85 -38.53 12.56
N SER A 12 61.97 -38.85 13.22
CA SER A 12 63.29 -38.87 12.57
C SER A 12 64.04 -40.20 12.70
N GLN A 13 63.33 -41.33 12.74
CA GLN A 13 63.96 -42.60 12.36
C GLN A 13 63.80 -42.80 10.86
N PRO A 14 64.87 -43.04 10.09
CA PRO A 14 64.71 -43.60 8.76
C PRO A 14 64.01 -44.94 8.95
N GLN A 15 62.80 -45.09 8.42
CA GLN A 15 62.18 -46.39 8.35
C GLN A 15 63.15 -47.29 7.60
N ALA A 16 63.74 -48.24 8.32
CA ALA A 16 64.39 -49.38 7.71
C ALA A 16 63.34 -49.98 6.78
N SER A 17 63.58 -49.88 5.49
CA SER A 17 62.81 -50.54 4.45
C SER A 17 62.88 -52.03 4.75
N THR A 18 61.89 -52.54 5.47
CA THR A 18 61.57 -53.96 5.47
C THR A 18 61.27 -54.27 4.01
N ALA A 19 62.24 -54.87 3.33
CA ALA A 19 62.06 -55.41 2.00
C ALA A 19 60.97 -56.47 2.09
N LEU A 20 59.73 -56.04 1.90
CA LEU A 20 58.60 -56.90 1.58
C LEU A 20 58.97 -57.55 0.25
N SER A 21 59.37 -58.82 0.37
CA SER A 21 59.60 -59.77 -0.71
C SER A 21 58.65 -59.49 -1.88
N SER A 22 59.23 -59.05 -2.99
CA SER A 22 58.56 -58.72 -4.25
C SER A 22 58.05 -59.94 -5.03
N ASP A 23 57.82 -61.07 -4.37
CA ASP A 23 57.54 -62.37 -5.03
C ASP A 23 56.21 -62.99 -4.60
N ARG A 24 55.26 -62.17 -4.16
CA ARG A 24 53.85 -62.58 -4.08
C ARG A 24 53.03 -61.90 -5.16
N LEU A 25 53.26 -62.35 -6.40
CA LEU A 25 52.33 -62.18 -7.50
C LEU A 25 51.09 -63.03 -7.20
N GLU A 26 50.17 -62.53 -6.38
CA GLU A 26 48.79 -63.02 -6.41
C GLU A 26 48.30 -62.86 -7.86
N PRO A 27 47.84 -63.93 -8.53
CA PRO A 27 47.39 -63.81 -9.91
C PRO A 27 46.25 -62.79 -9.96
N ALA A 28 46.42 -61.76 -10.78
CA ALA A 28 45.44 -60.71 -10.94
C ALA A 28 44.27 -61.27 -11.78
N ILE A 29 43.36 -61.99 -11.12
CA ILE A 29 42.35 -62.86 -11.76
C ILE A 29 41.26 -62.06 -12.51
N LEU A 30 41.09 -60.76 -12.28
CA LEU A 30 39.96 -59.96 -12.81
C LEU A 30 40.35 -58.56 -13.35
N THR A 31 41.58 -58.36 -13.81
CA THR A 31 42.05 -57.02 -14.23
C THR A 31 41.26 -56.41 -15.39
N ASN A 32 40.77 -57.23 -16.31
CA ASN A 32 40.05 -56.80 -17.52
C ASN A 32 38.52 -56.94 -17.40
N GLU A 33 37.99 -57.44 -16.30
CA GLU A 33 36.53 -57.65 -16.15
C GLU A 33 35.82 -56.46 -15.50
N ILE A 34 36.58 -55.56 -14.84
CA ILE A 34 36.05 -54.39 -14.16
C ILE A 34 36.14 -53.17 -15.08
N ALA A 35 35.00 -52.48 -15.27
CA ALA A 35 34.92 -51.16 -15.92
C ALA A 35 35.60 -51.08 -17.31
N GLN A 36 35.34 -52.10 -18.15
CA GLN A 36 35.94 -52.25 -19.49
C GLN A 36 35.77 -51.03 -20.41
N SER A 37 34.69 -50.25 -20.23
CA SER A 37 34.36 -49.12 -21.08
C SER A 37 35.14 -47.83 -20.74
N VAL A 38 35.82 -47.76 -19.60
CA VAL A 38 36.57 -46.55 -19.17
C VAL A 38 38.08 -46.79 -19.18
N LYS A 39 38.81 -45.89 -19.82
CA LYS A 39 40.29 -45.92 -19.86
C LYS A 39 40.86 -44.61 -19.36
N LEU A 40 42.06 -44.67 -18.77
CA LEU A 40 42.77 -43.47 -18.30
C LEU A 40 43.06 -42.51 -19.46
N ASP A 41 43.35 -43.04 -20.65
CA ASP A 41 43.61 -42.26 -21.86
C ASP A 41 42.45 -41.34 -22.26
N ASP A 42 41.21 -41.68 -21.89
CA ASP A 42 40.02 -40.89 -22.21
C ASP A 42 39.94 -39.58 -21.38
N PHE A 43 40.62 -39.53 -20.23
CA PHE A 43 40.69 -38.33 -19.38
C PHE A 43 41.78 -37.35 -19.80
N ILE A 44 42.75 -37.79 -20.60
CA ILE A 44 43.99 -37.07 -20.87
C ILE A 44 43.85 -36.28 -22.18
N PRO A 45 43.87 -34.93 -22.17
CA PRO A 45 43.80 -34.15 -23.40
C PRO A 45 45.02 -34.40 -24.30
N LYS A 46 44.79 -34.80 -25.56
CA LYS A 46 45.89 -35.14 -26.50
C LYS A 46 46.74 -33.96 -26.95
N ARG A 47 46.19 -32.74 -26.95
CA ARG A 47 46.92 -31.52 -27.38
C ARG A 47 47.91 -30.99 -26.34
N GLN A 48 47.85 -31.44 -25.08
CA GLN A 48 48.74 -30.92 -24.02
C GLN A 48 50.22 -31.35 -24.22
N SER A 49 50.45 -32.52 -24.84
CA SER A 49 51.81 -33.02 -25.11
C SER A 49 52.41 -32.40 -26.38
N ASN A 50 51.57 -32.07 -27.36
CA ASN A 50 51.97 -31.42 -28.60
C ASN A 50 50.88 -30.44 -29.07
N PHE A 51 51.14 -29.15 -28.91
CA PHE A 51 50.20 -28.11 -29.35
C PHE A 51 50.05 -28.07 -30.88
N GLU A 52 51.06 -28.51 -31.62
CA GLU A 52 51.06 -28.60 -33.09
C GLU A 52 50.42 -29.89 -33.62
N LEU A 53 49.75 -30.68 -32.77
CA LEU A 53 49.02 -31.89 -33.20
C LEU A 53 48.05 -31.56 -34.35
N SER A 54 48.33 -32.11 -35.53
CA SER A 54 47.51 -31.93 -36.72
C SER A 54 46.20 -32.71 -36.58
N VAL A 55 45.09 -32.00 -36.66
CA VAL A 55 43.75 -32.58 -36.79
C VAL A 55 43.28 -32.23 -38.21
N PRO A 56 43.52 -33.11 -39.20
CA PRO A 56 43.27 -32.78 -40.60
C PRO A 56 41.78 -32.59 -40.85
N LEU A 57 41.45 -31.66 -41.75
CA LEU A 57 40.11 -31.62 -42.32
C LEU A 57 39.87 -32.90 -43.13
N PRO A 58 38.62 -33.42 -43.20
CA PRO A 58 38.32 -34.58 -44.02
C PRO A 58 38.70 -34.35 -45.50
N ALA A 59 39.14 -35.41 -46.17
CA ALA A 59 39.49 -35.34 -47.58
C ALA A 59 38.24 -35.05 -48.44
N GLN A 60 38.43 -34.34 -49.55
CA GLN A 60 37.32 -33.97 -50.44
C GLN A 60 36.57 -35.20 -51.00
N THR A 61 37.28 -36.30 -51.22
CA THR A 61 36.71 -37.59 -51.67
C THR A 61 35.76 -38.17 -50.63
N ASP A 62 36.17 -38.17 -49.37
CA ASP A 62 35.41 -38.75 -48.26
C ASP A 62 34.14 -37.94 -48.00
N ILE A 63 34.26 -36.61 -48.11
CA ILE A 63 33.12 -35.69 -48.04
C ILE A 63 32.13 -36.00 -49.16
N GLN A 64 32.60 -36.16 -50.40
CA GLN A 64 31.74 -36.47 -51.55
C GLN A 64 31.06 -37.84 -51.41
N GLU A 65 31.78 -38.86 -50.96
CA GLU A 65 31.23 -40.19 -50.74
C GLU A 65 30.17 -40.19 -49.63
N CYS A 66 30.50 -39.61 -48.47
CA CYS A 66 29.57 -39.51 -47.35
C CYS A 66 28.34 -38.67 -47.71
N ALA A 67 28.54 -37.57 -48.45
CA ALA A 67 27.45 -36.73 -48.94
C ALA A 67 26.54 -37.49 -49.91
N ALA A 68 27.10 -38.23 -50.88
CA ALA A 68 26.33 -39.03 -51.82
C ALA A 68 25.54 -40.14 -51.11
N ARG A 69 26.18 -40.86 -50.18
CA ARG A 69 25.56 -41.92 -49.38
C ARG A 69 24.42 -41.39 -48.52
N THR A 70 24.66 -40.31 -47.78
CA THR A 70 23.67 -39.68 -46.88
C THR A 70 22.54 -39.05 -47.67
N LYS A 71 22.84 -38.36 -48.77
CA LYS A 71 21.83 -37.79 -49.68
C LYS A 71 20.91 -38.86 -50.25
N SER A 72 21.46 -39.98 -50.71
CA SER A 72 20.69 -41.12 -51.21
C SER A 72 19.76 -41.70 -50.13
N TYR A 73 20.26 -41.87 -48.90
CA TYR A 73 19.46 -42.34 -47.77
C TYR A 73 18.33 -41.37 -47.39
N ILE A 74 18.63 -40.07 -47.27
CA ILE A 74 17.63 -39.05 -46.95
C ILE A 74 16.59 -38.95 -48.07
N GLN A 75 16.99 -39.03 -49.34
CA GLN A 75 16.08 -39.04 -50.47
C GLN A 75 15.10 -40.22 -50.39
N ARG A 76 15.57 -41.41 -49.97
CA ARG A 76 14.67 -42.55 -49.70
C ARG A 76 13.66 -42.26 -48.59
N LEU A 77 14.07 -41.62 -47.49
CA LEU A 77 13.16 -41.24 -46.40
C LEU A 77 12.14 -40.19 -46.85
N VAL A 78 12.56 -39.18 -47.61
CA VAL A 78 11.70 -38.14 -48.17
C VAL A 78 10.69 -38.75 -49.14
N ASN A 79 11.13 -39.60 -50.06
CA ASN A 79 10.26 -40.30 -51.01
C ASN A 79 9.24 -41.18 -50.27
N ALA A 80 9.65 -41.90 -49.22
CA ALA A 80 8.74 -42.68 -48.39
C ALA A 80 7.75 -41.81 -47.61
N LYS A 81 8.18 -40.66 -47.09
CA LYS A 81 7.29 -39.72 -46.38
C LYS A 81 6.24 -39.11 -47.33
N MET A 82 6.67 -38.69 -48.51
CA MET A 82 5.84 -38.07 -49.53
C MET A 82 4.85 -39.07 -50.15
N SER A 83 5.29 -40.30 -50.43
CA SER A 83 4.41 -41.37 -50.92
C SER A 83 3.43 -41.87 -49.86
N ASN A 84 3.73 -41.69 -48.56
CA ASN A 84 2.85 -42.04 -47.45
C ASN A 84 1.78 -40.99 -47.13
N SER A 85 1.83 -39.82 -47.79
CA SER A 85 0.81 -38.77 -47.68
C SER A 85 -0.43 -39.10 -48.51
N ASN A 86 -1.59 -38.54 -48.14
CA ASN A 86 -2.83 -38.65 -48.91
C ASN A 86 -2.89 -37.65 -50.08
N ASN A 87 -1.94 -36.72 -50.17
CA ASN A 87 -1.92 -35.72 -51.21
C ASN A 87 -1.43 -36.31 -52.55
N LYS A 88 -2.34 -36.47 -53.51
CA LYS A 88 -2.02 -36.96 -54.87
C LYS A 88 -0.97 -36.10 -55.58
N ALA A 89 -0.88 -34.80 -55.27
CA ALA A 89 0.10 -33.93 -55.89
C ALA A 89 1.54 -34.16 -55.37
N SER A 90 1.71 -34.85 -54.23
CA SER A 90 3.01 -35.16 -53.63
C SER A 90 3.81 -36.19 -54.42
N SER A 91 3.15 -37.07 -55.19
CA SER A 91 3.85 -38.07 -56.04
C SER A 91 4.67 -37.42 -57.15
N ARG A 92 4.33 -36.19 -57.57
CA ARG A 92 5.08 -35.43 -58.59
C ARG A 92 6.52 -35.09 -58.19
N TYR A 93 6.79 -35.04 -56.89
CA TYR A 93 8.12 -34.72 -56.36
C TYR A 93 8.93 -35.96 -56.01
N VAL A 94 8.37 -37.16 -56.19
CA VAL A 94 9.05 -38.42 -55.93
C VAL A 94 9.78 -38.83 -57.20
N THR A 95 11.11 -38.93 -57.14
CA THR A 95 11.88 -39.58 -58.20
C THR A 95 11.57 -41.08 -58.17
N GLU A 96 11.02 -41.63 -59.25
CA GLU A 96 10.70 -43.05 -59.36
C GLU A 96 11.97 -43.90 -59.27
N THR A 97 12.27 -44.39 -58.06
CA THR A 97 13.12 -45.56 -57.89
C THR A 97 12.23 -46.78 -58.01
N HIS A 98 12.24 -47.44 -59.16
CA HIS A 98 11.59 -48.73 -59.35
C HIS A 98 12.07 -49.69 -58.25
N GLN A 99 11.17 -50.10 -57.37
CA GLN A 99 11.48 -51.17 -56.43
C GLN A 99 11.63 -52.45 -57.25
N ALA A 100 12.84 -53.00 -57.26
CA ALA A 100 13.07 -54.31 -57.86
C ALA A 100 12.19 -55.35 -57.14
N PRO A 101 11.54 -56.27 -57.86
CA PRO A 101 10.79 -57.36 -57.24
C PRO A 101 11.74 -58.17 -56.35
N THR A 102 11.41 -58.27 -55.06
CA THR A 102 12.23 -59.02 -54.10
C THR A 102 11.91 -60.50 -54.23
N SER A 103 12.83 -61.29 -54.82
CA SER A 103 12.77 -62.74 -54.76
C SER A 103 13.52 -63.25 -53.53
N LEU A 104 12.85 -63.99 -52.65
CA LEU A 104 13.46 -64.59 -51.46
C LEU A 104 13.75 -66.07 -51.74
N THR A 105 15.01 -66.46 -51.66
CA THR A 105 15.41 -67.88 -51.65
C THR A 105 15.56 -68.35 -50.21
N LEU A 106 14.73 -69.30 -49.80
CA LEU A 106 14.83 -69.94 -48.49
C LEU A 106 15.96 -70.98 -48.51
N SER A 107 16.52 -71.29 -47.33
CA SER A 107 17.59 -72.29 -47.16
C SER A 107 17.20 -73.71 -47.60
N ASN A 108 15.90 -73.98 -47.75
CA ASN A 108 15.33 -75.22 -48.27
C ASN A 108 15.15 -75.23 -49.80
N GLY A 109 15.73 -74.27 -50.52
CA GLY A 109 15.67 -74.19 -52.00
C GLY A 109 14.36 -73.66 -52.56
N ARG A 110 13.40 -73.21 -51.74
CA ARG A 110 12.17 -72.58 -52.22
C ARG A 110 12.43 -71.12 -52.60
N GLN A 111 12.04 -70.74 -53.82
CA GLN A 111 12.04 -69.36 -54.28
C GLN A 111 10.64 -68.77 -54.13
N ILE A 112 10.55 -67.63 -53.44
CA ILE A 112 9.31 -66.90 -53.20
C ILE A 112 9.40 -65.57 -53.93
N GLU A 113 8.45 -65.29 -54.80
CA GLU A 113 8.26 -63.99 -55.42
C GLU A 113 7.34 -63.12 -54.55
N VAL A 114 7.81 -61.95 -54.13
CA VAL A 114 7.02 -61.01 -53.34
C VAL A 114 6.47 -59.91 -54.24
N VAL A 115 5.14 -59.93 -54.44
CA VAL A 115 4.41 -58.92 -55.22
C VAL A 115 3.48 -58.13 -54.32
N SER A 116 3.50 -56.80 -54.43
CA SER A 116 2.57 -55.93 -53.70
C SER A 116 1.17 -55.99 -54.31
N LYS A 117 0.16 -56.36 -53.51
CA LYS A 117 -1.25 -56.34 -53.93
C LYS A 117 -1.71 -54.91 -54.21
N GLN A 118 -2.34 -54.67 -55.36
CA GLN A 118 -3.00 -53.40 -55.67
C GLN A 118 -4.17 -53.16 -54.70
N MET A 119 -4.22 -51.97 -54.10
CA MET A 119 -5.27 -51.55 -53.15
C MET A 119 -6.38 -50.78 -53.85
N ASP A 120 -7.60 -50.88 -53.31
CA ASP A 120 -8.73 -50.07 -53.74
C ASP A 120 -8.48 -48.59 -53.39
N PRO A 121 -8.60 -47.64 -54.34
CA PRO A 121 -8.40 -46.22 -54.09
C PRO A 121 -9.42 -45.59 -53.12
N LEU A 122 -10.58 -46.22 -52.87
CA LEU A 122 -11.62 -45.71 -51.98
C LEU A 122 -11.46 -46.19 -50.53
N LEU A 123 -10.85 -47.36 -50.32
CA LEU A 123 -10.59 -47.89 -48.99
C LEU A 123 -9.36 -47.21 -48.35
N PRO A 124 -9.30 -47.09 -47.01
CA PRO A 124 -8.14 -46.52 -46.34
C PRO A 124 -6.90 -47.40 -46.56
N ARG A 125 -5.92 -46.87 -47.32
CA ARG A 125 -4.70 -47.60 -47.73
C ARG A 125 -3.93 -48.27 -46.58
N PHE A 126 -3.86 -47.61 -45.41
CA PHE A 126 -3.19 -48.14 -44.22
C PHE A 126 -4.19 -48.50 -43.12
N VAL A 127 -4.99 -49.56 -43.36
CA VAL A 127 -6.07 -50.00 -42.44
C VAL A 127 -5.61 -50.22 -40.99
N GLY A 128 -4.38 -50.69 -40.76
CA GLY A 128 -3.82 -50.92 -39.42
C GLY A 128 -3.22 -49.67 -38.75
N LYS A 129 -3.04 -48.56 -39.48
CA LYS A 129 -2.38 -47.35 -38.97
C LYS A 129 -3.37 -46.54 -38.14
N LYS A 130 -3.21 -46.60 -36.82
CA LYS A 130 -3.92 -45.75 -35.85
C LYS A 130 -2.93 -44.90 -35.07
N ALA A 131 -3.30 -43.65 -34.77
CA ALA A 131 -2.52 -42.78 -33.90
C ALA A 131 -2.57 -43.34 -32.46
N ARG A 132 -1.46 -43.89 -31.99
CA ARG A 132 -1.33 -44.48 -30.65
C ARG A 132 -0.05 -43.95 -30.00
N LYS A 133 -0.10 -43.72 -28.69
CA LYS A 133 1.09 -43.44 -27.89
C LYS A 133 1.76 -44.77 -27.55
N VAL A 134 3.06 -44.87 -27.80
CA VAL A 134 3.88 -46.06 -27.50
C VAL A 134 5.04 -45.59 -26.64
N VAL A 135 5.23 -46.22 -25.48
CA VAL A 135 6.42 -46.01 -24.65
C VAL A 135 7.50 -46.93 -25.19
N ALA A 136 8.62 -46.36 -25.64
CA ALA A 136 9.75 -47.14 -26.11
C ALA A 136 10.55 -47.66 -24.91
N PRO A 137 10.97 -48.94 -24.88
CA PRO A 137 11.94 -49.40 -23.91
C PRO A 137 13.28 -48.68 -24.13
N THR A 138 14.07 -48.53 -23.07
CA THR A 138 15.45 -48.06 -23.20
C THR A 138 16.23 -49.07 -24.02
N ALA A 139 16.90 -48.61 -25.07
CA ALA A 139 17.87 -49.43 -25.79
C ALA A 139 18.99 -49.80 -24.80
N SER A 140 19.21 -51.10 -24.58
CA SER A 140 20.32 -51.60 -23.80
C SER A 140 21.59 -51.57 -24.67
N ASP A 141 22.09 -50.37 -24.94
CA ASP A 141 23.46 -50.19 -25.41
C ASP A 141 24.42 -50.29 -24.21
N GLU A 142 25.69 -50.54 -24.49
CA GLU A 142 26.77 -50.57 -23.50
C GLU A 142 26.77 -49.29 -22.64
N VAL A 143 27.09 -49.42 -21.35
CA VAL A 143 27.10 -48.28 -20.42
C VAL A 143 28.17 -47.28 -20.82
N VAL A 144 27.75 -46.08 -21.23
CA VAL A 144 28.63 -44.96 -21.53
C VAL A 144 29.19 -44.40 -20.20
N PRO A 145 30.51 -44.39 -19.98
CA PRO A 145 31.10 -43.93 -18.73
C PRO A 145 31.02 -42.41 -18.59
N VAL A 146 30.75 -41.93 -17.37
CA VAL A 146 30.75 -40.49 -17.05
C VAL A 146 32.15 -40.08 -16.58
N LEU A 147 32.90 -39.40 -17.45
CA LEU A 147 34.31 -39.06 -17.23
C LEU A 147 34.48 -37.70 -16.53
N HIS A 148 34.15 -37.62 -15.24
CA HIS A 148 34.46 -36.44 -14.42
C HIS A 148 35.94 -36.40 -14.04
N MET A 149 36.55 -35.21 -14.01
CA MET A 149 37.85 -35.04 -13.36
C MET A 149 37.74 -35.45 -11.89
N GLY A 150 38.83 -35.98 -11.33
CA GLY A 150 38.90 -36.26 -9.89
C GLY A 150 38.48 -35.02 -9.10
N GLY A 151 37.52 -35.19 -8.19
CA GLY A 151 36.90 -34.08 -7.46
C GLY A 151 37.98 -33.20 -6.84
N GLY A 152 38.07 -31.97 -7.32
CA GLY A 152 38.91 -30.95 -6.74
C GLY A 152 38.40 -30.62 -5.35
N ASN A 153 38.93 -31.33 -4.35
CA ASN A 153 39.00 -30.79 -2.99
C ASN A 153 40.00 -29.61 -2.91
N ASP A 154 40.51 -29.14 -4.06
CA ASP A 154 41.37 -27.96 -4.25
C ASP A 154 40.60 -26.63 -4.35
N THR A 155 39.29 -26.61 -4.13
CA THR A 155 38.71 -25.41 -3.49
C THR A 155 39.19 -25.47 -2.05
N GLY A 156 40.24 -24.70 -1.70
CA GLY A 156 40.66 -24.51 -0.32
C GLY A 156 39.41 -24.35 0.55
N GLU A 157 39.19 -25.33 1.43
CA GLU A 157 37.91 -25.76 1.98
C GLU A 157 36.94 -24.60 2.23
N ALA A 158 36.13 -24.25 1.21
CA ALA A 158 35.01 -23.36 1.44
C ALA A 158 34.02 -24.14 2.30
N ASP A 159 33.82 -23.69 3.54
CA ASP A 159 32.98 -24.38 4.50
C ASP A 159 31.60 -24.63 3.85
N PRO A 160 31.05 -25.86 3.88
CA PRO A 160 29.72 -26.14 3.36
C PRO A 160 28.63 -25.23 3.95
N ASN A 161 28.93 -24.60 5.11
CA ASN A 161 28.08 -23.63 5.77
C ASN A 161 27.91 -22.32 4.98
N ASP A 162 28.91 -21.87 4.21
CA ASP A 162 28.81 -20.65 3.39
C ASP A 162 27.77 -20.80 2.28
N TRP A 163 27.59 -22.03 1.81
CA TRP A 163 26.62 -22.38 0.79
C TRP A 163 25.30 -22.90 1.37
N LYS A 164 25.14 -22.90 2.70
CA LYS A 164 23.91 -23.32 3.36
C LYS A 164 22.85 -22.22 3.26
N ILE A 165 22.02 -22.32 2.23
CA ILE A 165 20.91 -21.40 1.98
C ILE A 165 19.87 -21.52 3.13
N PRO A 166 19.52 -20.41 3.83
CA PRO A 166 18.49 -20.43 4.86
C PRO A 166 17.10 -20.80 4.33
N ALA A 167 16.29 -21.44 5.18
CA ALA A 167 14.90 -21.76 4.83
C ALA A 167 14.07 -20.48 4.59
N ALA A 168 13.32 -20.45 3.49
CA ALA A 168 12.48 -19.32 3.14
C ALA A 168 11.19 -19.33 3.98
N VAL A 169 11.07 -18.37 4.91
CA VAL A 169 9.85 -18.08 5.66
C VAL A 169 9.23 -16.82 5.08
N SER A 170 8.02 -16.92 4.54
CA SER A 170 7.33 -15.77 3.95
C SER A 170 6.25 -15.22 4.89
N ASN A 171 6.02 -13.90 4.81
CA ASN A 171 4.94 -13.23 5.54
C ASN A 171 3.55 -13.41 4.90
N TRP A 172 3.49 -13.82 3.63
CA TRP A 172 2.22 -13.90 2.87
C TRP A 172 1.71 -15.32 2.68
N LYS A 173 2.60 -16.29 2.48
CA LYS A 173 2.24 -17.64 2.03
C LYS A 173 2.80 -18.68 2.97
N ASN A 174 1.92 -19.59 3.37
CA ASN A 174 2.27 -20.80 4.11
C ASN A 174 1.43 -21.97 3.58
N PRO A 175 1.75 -22.50 2.39
CA PRO A 175 0.89 -23.46 1.69
C PRO A 175 0.69 -24.76 2.49
N ASN A 176 1.75 -25.20 3.19
CA ASN A 176 1.74 -26.42 3.99
C ASN A 176 1.32 -26.16 5.44
N GLY A 177 1.00 -24.93 5.83
CA GLY A 177 0.52 -24.60 7.16
C GLY A 177 1.55 -24.78 8.29
N TYR A 178 2.85 -24.67 8.02
CA TYR A 178 3.89 -24.84 9.04
C TYR A 178 3.73 -23.84 10.20
N THR A 179 3.81 -24.33 11.43
CA THR A 179 3.88 -23.50 12.64
C THR A 179 5.28 -22.91 12.75
N VAL A 180 5.43 -21.65 12.38
CA VAL A 180 6.71 -20.93 12.39
C VAL A 180 6.69 -19.90 13.51
N ALA A 181 7.75 -19.87 14.33
CA ALA A 181 7.91 -18.93 15.43
C ALA A 181 7.81 -17.46 14.97
N LEU A 182 7.33 -16.58 15.85
CA LEU A 182 7.06 -15.18 15.53
C LEU A 182 8.32 -14.43 15.04
N GLU A 183 9.48 -14.66 15.68
CA GLU A 183 10.77 -14.05 15.29
C GLU A 183 11.14 -14.32 13.83
N ARG A 184 10.89 -15.55 13.37
CA ARG A 184 11.21 -15.99 12.00
C ARG A 184 10.20 -15.50 10.97
N ARG A 185 8.96 -15.19 11.38
CA ARG A 185 7.95 -14.56 10.52
C ARG A 185 8.19 -13.05 10.40
N VAL A 186 8.16 -12.34 11.53
CA VAL A 186 8.29 -10.88 11.56
C VAL A 186 9.63 -10.43 10.98
N GLY A 187 10.68 -11.24 11.16
CA GLY A 187 12.00 -11.00 10.60
C GLY A 187 12.70 -9.82 11.30
N LYS A 188 14.03 -9.88 11.34
CA LYS A 188 14.88 -8.82 11.89
C LYS A 188 14.86 -7.52 11.07
N ALA A 189 14.25 -7.54 9.87
CA ALA A 189 14.24 -6.43 8.93
C ALA A 189 13.38 -5.22 9.36
N ALA A 190 12.50 -5.38 10.36
CA ALA A 190 11.66 -4.27 10.83
C ALA A 190 12.25 -3.50 12.03
N ALA A 191 13.28 -4.04 12.70
CA ALA A 191 13.67 -3.56 14.03
C ALA A 191 14.70 -2.43 14.04
N ASP A 192 15.68 -2.42 13.12
CA ASP A 192 16.72 -1.39 13.12
C ASP A 192 16.48 -0.35 12.03
N ASN A 193 15.41 0.43 12.22
CA ASN A 193 15.38 1.78 11.65
C ASN A 193 15.97 2.72 12.72
N GLU A 194 17.29 2.70 12.90
CA GLU A 194 18.01 3.72 13.68
C GLU A 194 17.96 5.05 12.88
N ARG A 195 16.77 5.63 12.79
CA ARG A 195 16.52 6.88 12.08
C ARG A 195 16.88 8.01 13.01
N VAL A 196 18.14 8.44 12.94
CA VAL A 196 18.60 9.67 13.57
C VAL A 196 18.02 10.87 12.80
N ILE A 197 17.37 11.80 13.51
CA ILE A 197 16.81 13.02 12.91
C ILE A 197 17.96 13.93 12.48
N ASN A 198 17.90 14.43 11.25
CA ASN A 198 18.90 15.35 10.70
C ASN A 198 18.93 16.69 11.46
N ASP A 199 20.13 17.20 11.76
CA ASP A 199 20.39 18.51 12.37
C ASP A 199 19.74 19.69 11.64
N GLY A 200 19.42 19.54 10.35
CA GLY A 200 18.67 20.54 9.59
C GLY A 200 17.32 20.87 10.23
N PHE A 201 16.62 19.88 10.79
CA PHE A 201 15.36 20.11 11.50
C PHE A 201 15.56 20.90 12.80
N MET A 202 16.68 20.69 13.49
CA MET A 202 17.04 21.44 14.70
C MET A 202 17.41 22.89 14.38
N LYS A 203 18.19 23.11 13.32
CA LYS A 203 18.53 24.45 12.86
C LYS A 203 17.31 25.22 12.38
N LEU A 204 16.40 24.54 11.67
CA LEU A 204 15.16 25.14 11.18
C LEU A 204 14.24 25.54 12.34
N SER A 205 14.03 24.64 13.31
CA SER A 205 13.17 24.95 14.47
C SER A 205 13.74 26.10 15.30
N GLN A 206 15.06 26.12 15.52
CA GLN A 206 15.74 27.22 16.22
C GLN A 206 15.63 28.55 15.46
N ALA A 207 15.80 28.54 14.13
CA ALA A 207 15.67 29.72 13.30
C ALA A 207 14.24 30.30 13.34
N LEU A 208 13.22 29.43 13.27
CA LEU A 208 11.81 29.85 13.36
C LEU A 208 11.47 30.44 14.75
N GLU A 209 11.97 29.82 15.83
CA GLU A 209 11.78 30.34 17.19
C GLU A 209 12.46 31.70 17.37
N GLY A 210 13.68 31.86 16.84
CA GLY A 210 14.40 33.13 16.85
C GLY A 210 13.67 34.23 16.07
N ALA A 211 13.13 33.90 14.89
CA ALA A 211 12.35 34.82 14.08
C ALA A 211 11.05 35.26 14.78
N ASP A 212 10.32 34.34 15.40
CA ASP A 212 9.09 34.64 16.13
C ASP A 212 9.34 35.55 17.34
N LYS A 213 10.38 35.26 18.13
CA LYS A 213 10.77 36.12 19.27
C LYS A 213 11.09 37.55 18.82
N LYS A 214 11.84 37.71 17.73
CA LYS A 214 12.17 39.02 17.17
C LYS A 214 10.92 39.77 16.68
N ALA A 215 10.05 39.08 15.95
CA ALA A 215 8.80 39.66 15.45
C ALA A 215 7.91 40.17 16.60
N ARG A 216 7.78 39.39 17.69
CA ARG A 216 7.02 39.79 18.88
C ARG A 216 7.61 41.02 19.58
N GLN A 217 8.94 41.11 19.68
CA GLN A 217 9.61 42.26 20.28
C GLN A 217 9.40 43.54 19.46
N GLU A 218 9.49 43.46 18.13
CA GLU A 218 9.24 44.60 17.24
C GLU A 218 7.79 45.08 17.30
N ILE A 219 6.83 44.16 17.36
CA ILE A 219 5.41 44.54 17.52
C ILE A 219 5.21 45.24 18.87
N LYS A 220 5.78 44.70 19.95
CA LYS A 220 5.68 45.29 21.29
C LYS A 220 6.28 46.70 21.34
N SER A 221 7.49 46.89 20.79
CA SER A 221 8.15 48.19 20.79
C SER A 221 7.40 49.23 19.97
N LYS A 222 6.85 48.85 18.80
CA LYS A 222 6.00 49.73 17.98
C LYS A 222 4.72 50.13 18.72
N MET A 223 4.08 49.19 19.42
CA MET A 223 2.88 49.46 20.21
C MET A 223 3.17 50.39 21.40
N ASP A 224 4.30 50.19 22.10
CA ASP A 224 4.72 51.05 23.21
C ASP A 224 5.05 52.47 22.75
N LEU A 225 5.72 52.63 21.60
CA LEU A 225 5.99 53.95 21.00
C LEU A 225 4.70 54.64 20.57
N LYS A 226 3.79 53.92 19.91
CA LYS A 226 2.48 54.44 19.50
C LYS A 226 1.67 54.89 20.72
N ARG A 227 1.71 54.14 21.81
CA ARG A 227 1.09 54.51 23.09
C ARG A 227 1.68 55.80 23.66
N ARG A 228 3.00 55.92 23.74
CA ARG A 228 3.67 57.14 24.24
C ARG A 228 3.39 58.36 23.36
N ALA A 229 3.40 58.20 22.04
CA ALA A 229 3.07 59.27 21.11
C ALA A 229 1.61 59.73 21.28
N MET A 230 0.68 58.79 21.45
CA MET A 230 -0.72 59.09 21.75
C MET A 230 -0.88 59.81 23.10
N GLU A 231 -0.14 59.40 24.13
CA GLU A 231 -0.13 60.08 25.44
C GLU A 231 0.41 61.52 25.31
N GLN A 232 1.49 61.75 24.55
CA GLN A 232 2.00 63.10 24.28
C GLN A 232 1.02 63.95 23.46
N GLU A 233 0.39 63.38 22.43
CA GLU A 233 -0.63 64.08 21.63
C GLU A 233 -1.85 64.42 22.49
N ALA A 234 -2.26 63.53 23.39
CA ALA A 234 -3.35 63.77 24.35
C ALA A 234 -2.99 64.90 25.33
N LEU A 235 -1.78 64.92 25.89
CA LEU A 235 -1.31 66.00 26.76
C LEU A 235 -1.24 67.35 26.02
N ALA A 236 -0.77 67.36 24.77
CA ALA A 236 -0.74 68.58 23.95
C ALA A 236 -2.15 69.08 23.58
N LYS A 237 -3.09 68.17 23.33
CA LYS A 237 -4.50 68.52 23.14
C LYS A 237 -5.10 69.08 24.43
N GLU A 238 -4.79 68.50 25.59
CA GLU A 238 -5.26 69.00 26.89
C GLU A 238 -4.73 70.41 27.18
N SER A 239 -3.42 70.66 27.00
CA SER A 239 -2.84 71.99 27.20
C SER A 239 -3.41 73.02 26.24
N LYS A 240 -3.59 72.67 24.96
CA LYS A 240 -4.18 73.55 23.94
C LYS A 240 -5.65 73.88 24.24
N LEU A 241 -6.43 72.90 24.67
CA LEU A 241 -7.82 73.12 25.10
C LEU A 241 -7.88 73.99 26.36
N LYS A 242 -6.95 73.80 27.30
CA LYS A 242 -6.84 74.61 28.51
C LYS A 242 -6.51 76.07 28.18
N GLU A 243 -5.53 76.31 27.31
CA GLU A 243 -5.18 77.66 26.84
C GLU A 243 -6.35 78.33 26.11
N LEU A 244 -6.99 77.61 25.17
CA LEU A 244 -8.17 78.12 24.45
C LEU A 244 -9.31 78.45 25.42
N SER A 245 -9.53 77.63 26.44
CA SER A 245 -10.54 77.88 27.47
C SER A 245 -10.20 79.12 28.33
N GLN A 246 -8.92 79.33 28.64
CA GLN A 246 -8.46 80.49 29.39
C GLN A 246 -8.56 81.77 28.54
N ARG A 247 -8.21 81.69 27.25
CA ARG A 247 -8.40 82.77 26.29
C ARG A 247 -9.88 83.10 26.07
N ALA A 248 -10.76 82.10 25.97
CA ALA A 248 -12.20 82.30 25.90
C ALA A 248 -12.74 82.98 27.17
N ARG A 249 -12.22 82.62 28.36
CA ARG A 249 -12.54 83.32 29.61
C ARG A 249 -12.03 84.77 29.63
N GLN A 250 -10.85 85.04 29.08
CA GLN A 250 -10.28 86.39 28.99
C GLN A 250 -11.02 87.28 27.98
N HIS A 251 -11.43 86.74 26.83
CA HIS A 251 -12.29 87.45 25.87
C HIS A 251 -13.73 87.62 26.38
N HIS A 252 -14.18 86.78 27.30
CA HIS A 252 -15.37 87.02 28.13
C HIS A 252 -15.08 87.80 29.42
N GLY A 253 -13.90 88.41 29.53
CA GLY A 253 -13.43 89.21 30.65
C GLY A 253 -13.62 90.71 30.41
N VAL A 254 -14.86 91.14 30.13
CA VAL A 254 -15.33 92.50 30.43
C VAL A 254 -16.54 92.34 31.34
N PRO A 255 -16.54 92.88 32.58
CA PRO A 255 -17.71 92.86 33.44
C PRO A 255 -18.68 93.94 32.96
N GLN A 256 -19.54 93.61 32.00
CA GLN A 256 -20.81 94.31 31.85
C GLN A 256 -21.81 93.64 32.79
N THR A 257 -22.17 94.37 33.84
CA THR A 257 -23.34 94.11 34.67
C THR A 257 -24.55 94.03 33.76
N GLY A 258 -24.99 92.81 33.47
CA GLY A 258 -26.14 92.55 32.62
C GLY A 258 -26.56 91.12 32.81
N ALA A 259 -27.57 90.92 33.64
CA ALA A 259 -28.23 89.64 33.84
C ALA A 259 -28.78 89.12 32.50
N VAL A 260 -27.96 88.38 31.75
CA VAL A 260 -28.45 87.56 30.66
C VAL A 260 -28.86 86.23 31.26
N VAL A 261 -30.16 86.18 31.53
CA VAL A 261 -30.96 84.99 31.81
C VAL A 261 -30.53 83.89 30.85
N LYS A 262 -29.78 82.91 31.36
CA LYS A 262 -29.72 81.60 30.73
C LYS A 262 -31.17 81.13 30.59
N PRO A 263 -31.64 80.73 29.40
CA PRO A 263 -32.98 80.18 29.28
C PRO A 263 -33.08 79.05 30.29
N LYS A 264 -34.06 79.14 31.20
CA LYS A 264 -34.37 78.08 32.16
C LYS A 264 -34.57 76.80 31.35
N LYS A 265 -33.52 75.99 31.21
CA LYS A 265 -33.66 74.59 30.89
C LYS A 265 -34.48 74.06 32.05
N GLN A 266 -35.75 73.78 31.79
CA GLN A 266 -36.58 73.08 32.75
C GLN A 266 -35.75 71.87 33.18
N MET A 267 -35.31 71.87 34.44
CA MET A 267 -34.52 70.77 34.97
C MET A 267 -35.29 69.51 34.64
N SER A 268 -34.65 68.56 33.95
CA SER A 268 -35.29 67.28 33.69
C SER A 268 -35.76 66.73 35.04
N THR A 269 -36.89 66.04 35.06
CA THR A 269 -37.45 65.47 36.29
C THR A 269 -36.37 64.70 37.07
N VAL A 270 -35.47 64.01 36.35
CA VAL A 270 -34.25 63.38 36.87
C VAL A 270 -33.42 64.33 37.74
N ALA A 271 -33.01 65.48 37.20
CA ALA A 271 -32.10 66.40 37.86
C ALA A 271 -32.75 67.06 39.08
N ARG A 272 -34.06 67.34 39.01
CA ARG A 272 -34.84 67.87 40.14
C ARG A 272 -34.98 66.84 41.26
N LEU A 273 -35.23 65.58 40.92
CA LEU A 273 -35.28 64.48 41.88
C LEU A 273 -33.89 64.18 42.48
N LYS A 274 -32.82 64.33 41.70
CA LYS A 274 -31.43 64.18 42.17
C LYS A 274 -31.13 65.20 43.26
N GLU A 275 -31.39 66.46 42.98
CA GLU A 275 -31.16 67.57 43.91
C GLU A 275 -32.00 67.44 45.19
N LEU A 276 -33.26 67.00 45.07
CA LEU A 276 -34.12 66.72 46.22
C LEU A 276 -33.58 65.56 47.06
N ALA A 277 -33.10 64.48 46.44
CA ALA A 277 -32.50 63.35 47.17
C ALA A 277 -31.19 63.74 47.88
N TYR A 278 -30.34 64.57 47.26
CA TYR A 278 -29.16 65.15 47.92
C TYR A 278 -29.54 66.00 49.13
N SER A 279 -30.60 66.80 49.04
CA SER A 279 -31.07 67.62 50.16
C SER A 279 -31.56 66.78 51.35
N GLN A 280 -32.01 65.55 51.11
CA GLN A 280 -32.38 64.57 52.14
C GLN A 280 -31.19 63.74 52.64
N GLY A 281 -29.95 64.11 52.29
CA GLY A 281 -28.72 63.44 52.71
C GLY A 281 -28.50 62.06 52.07
N ARG A 282 -29.24 61.71 51.02
CA ARG A 282 -29.09 60.45 50.28
C ARG A 282 -28.27 60.69 49.03
N ASP A 283 -27.07 60.13 49.00
CA ASP A 283 -26.21 60.18 47.82
C ASP A 283 -26.69 59.12 46.81
N VAL A 284 -27.44 59.56 45.79
CA VAL A 284 -27.99 58.69 44.75
C VAL A 284 -27.16 58.79 43.48
N SER A 285 -26.64 57.64 43.03
CA SER A 285 -25.95 57.57 41.75
C SER A 285 -26.92 57.86 40.59
N ASP A 286 -26.40 58.36 39.46
CA ASP A 286 -27.16 58.77 38.27
C ASP A 286 -28.11 57.70 37.70
N LYS A 287 -28.00 56.45 38.16
CA LYS A 287 -28.81 55.30 37.74
C LYS A 287 -30.03 55.02 38.63
N VAL A 288 -30.13 55.62 39.82
CA VAL A 288 -31.05 55.17 40.89
C VAL A 288 -32.28 56.09 41.06
N ILE A 289 -32.43 57.10 40.21
CA ILE A 289 -33.62 57.96 40.26
C ILE A 289 -34.80 57.23 39.61
N LEU A 290 -35.55 56.53 40.45
CA LEU A 290 -36.72 55.76 40.09
C LEU A 290 -37.75 56.70 39.42
N GLY A 291 -38.09 56.43 38.16
CA GLY A 291 -39.09 57.17 37.39
C GLY A 291 -38.56 58.11 36.31
N ALA A 292 -37.24 58.21 36.13
CA ALA A 292 -36.65 59.10 35.12
C ALA A 292 -35.53 58.44 34.29
N ALA A 293 -35.73 57.17 33.89
CA ALA A 293 -34.75 56.42 33.11
C ALA A 293 -34.70 56.90 31.64
N LYS A 294 -33.49 57.20 31.16
CA LYS A 294 -33.21 57.43 29.72
C LYS A 294 -33.55 56.13 28.96
N ARG A 295 -34.48 56.18 28.00
CA ARG A 295 -34.80 55.02 27.15
C ARG A 295 -33.56 54.64 26.33
N SER A 296 -33.30 53.33 26.23
CA SER A 296 -32.26 52.80 25.34
C SER A 296 -32.64 53.07 23.90
N GLU A 297 -31.68 53.50 23.07
CA GLU A 297 -31.90 53.70 21.63
C GLU A 297 -32.17 52.34 20.99
N GLN A 298 -33.31 52.22 20.30
CA GLN A 298 -33.73 51.03 19.58
C GLN A 298 -33.73 51.38 18.10
N PRO A 299 -33.11 50.58 17.23
CA PRO A 299 -33.18 50.81 15.78
C PRO A 299 -34.65 50.75 15.32
N ASP A 300 -34.99 51.54 14.30
CA ASP A 300 -36.36 51.96 13.94
C ASP A 300 -37.42 50.84 13.87
N LEU A 301 -37.04 49.63 13.44
CA LEU A 301 -37.92 48.45 13.39
C LEU A 301 -37.37 47.34 14.30
N GLN A 302 -38.03 47.13 15.43
CA GLN A 302 -37.75 45.99 16.30
C GLN A 302 -38.34 44.72 15.68
N TYR A 303 -37.47 43.79 15.29
CA TYR A 303 -37.89 42.45 14.87
C TYR A 303 -38.14 41.55 16.07
N ASP A 304 -39.12 40.64 15.94
CA ASP A 304 -39.35 39.56 16.91
C ASP A 304 -38.09 38.71 17.08
N SER A 305 -37.76 38.33 18.32
CA SER A 305 -36.59 37.52 18.66
C SER A 305 -36.57 36.19 17.89
N ARG A 306 -37.75 35.65 17.55
CA ARG A 306 -37.89 34.42 16.77
C ARG A 306 -37.28 34.50 15.38
N PHE A 307 -37.20 35.68 14.78
CA PHE A 307 -36.54 35.83 13.47
C PHE A 307 -35.04 35.56 13.55
N PHE A 308 -34.41 35.91 14.67
CA PHE A 308 -32.98 35.68 14.88
C PHE A 308 -32.69 34.28 15.43
N THR A 309 -33.56 33.72 16.28
CA THR A 309 -33.35 32.38 16.85
C THR A 309 -33.70 31.24 15.90
N ARG A 310 -34.57 31.46 14.91
CA ARG A 310 -34.95 30.44 13.91
C ARG A 310 -33.81 30.03 12.97
N GLY A 311 -32.72 30.80 12.89
CA GLY A 311 -31.59 30.47 12.01
C GLY A 311 -31.95 30.54 10.53
N ALA A 312 -32.41 31.70 10.06
CA ALA A 312 -32.95 31.92 8.70
C ALA A 312 -32.05 31.49 7.53
N ASN A 313 -30.75 31.28 7.76
CA ASN A 313 -29.80 30.86 6.73
C ASN A 313 -28.98 29.61 7.12
N ALA A 314 -29.51 28.77 8.02
CA ALA A 314 -28.83 27.55 8.47
C ALA A 314 -28.59 26.57 7.30
N SER A 315 -29.56 26.44 6.40
CA SER A 315 -29.51 25.52 5.25
C SER A 315 -28.69 26.03 4.05
N ALA A 316 -28.00 27.17 4.14
CA ALA A 316 -27.12 27.63 3.05
C ALA A 316 -25.71 27.01 3.09
N LYS A 317 -25.28 26.48 4.24
CA LYS A 317 -24.02 25.74 4.38
C LYS A 317 -24.22 24.26 4.03
N ARG A 318 -24.69 23.97 2.82
CA ARG A 318 -24.91 22.58 2.37
C ARG A 318 -23.62 21.93 1.88
N HIS A 319 -23.59 20.61 1.99
CA HIS A 319 -22.65 19.79 1.23
C HIS A 319 -23.05 19.82 -0.26
N GLU A 320 -22.08 19.75 -1.17
CA GLU A 320 -22.29 19.89 -2.63
C GLU A 320 -23.32 18.89 -3.18
N ASP A 321 -23.35 17.69 -2.62
CA ASP A 321 -24.22 16.59 -3.08
C ASP A 321 -25.56 16.47 -2.30
N GLN A 322 -25.85 17.38 -1.37
CA GLN A 322 -27.07 17.30 -0.53
C GLN A 322 -28.27 17.96 -1.22
N VAL A 323 -29.22 17.14 -1.70
CA VAL A 323 -30.41 17.59 -2.45
C VAL A 323 -31.57 18.05 -1.54
N TYR A 324 -31.71 17.47 -0.35
CA TYR A 324 -32.80 17.76 0.58
C TYR A 324 -32.30 18.35 1.90
N ASP A 325 -33.03 19.34 2.43
CA ASP A 325 -32.63 20.08 3.64
C ASP A 325 -32.98 19.36 4.95
N ASN A 326 -34.08 18.60 4.98
CA ASN A 326 -34.56 17.90 6.17
C ASN A 326 -34.53 16.37 5.96
N PRO A 327 -34.25 15.57 7.01
CA PRO A 327 -34.31 14.12 6.92
C PRO A 327 -35.75 13.64 6.67
N LEU A 328 -35.88 12.50 6.00
CA LEU A 328 -37.19 11.91 5.65
C LEU A 328 -38.00 11.50 6.89
N PHE A 329 -37.32 11.11 7.98
CA PHE A 329 -37.95 10.66 9.21
C PHE A 329 -37.51 11.51 10.40
N VAL A 330 -38.49 12.08 11.11
CA VAL A 330 -38.28 12.91 12.31
C VAL A 330 -37.51 12.17 13.42
N GLN A 331 -37.63 10.84 13.48
CA GLN A 331 -36.93 10.00 14.46
C GLN A 331 -35.40 10.07 14.34
N GLN A 332 -34.87 10.48 13.17
CA GLN A 332 -33.45 10.65 12.93
C GLN A 332 -32.94 12.04 13.34
N ASP A 333 -33.83 13.03 13.39
CA ASP A 333 -33.52 14.43 13.71
C ASP A 333 -33.70 14.75 15.20
N ILE A 334 -34.53 13.97 15.89
CA ILE A 334 -34.73 14.10 17.34
C ILE A 334 -33.66 13.30 18.09
N ASP A 335 -32.90 13.96 18.97
CA ASP A 335 -31.85 13.33 19.78
C ASP A 335 -32.36 12.23 20.74
N THR A 336 -33.60 12.35 21.24
CA THR A 336 -34.20 11.39 22.20
C THR A 336 -35.69 11.18 21.97
N ILE A 337 -36.13 9.92 21.91
CA ILE A 337 -37.54 9.56 21.66
C ILE A 337 -38.42 9.76 22.90
N TYR A 338 -37.97 9.32 24.07
CA TYR A 338 -38.69 9.49 25.33
C TYR A 338 -37.72 9.65 26.49
N LYS A 339 -37.90 10.70 27.28
CA LYS A 339 -37.18 10.91 28.54
C LYS A 339 -38.22 11.19 29.62
N THR A 340 -38.28 10.29 30.61
CA THR A 340 -39.18 10.46 31.76
C THR A 340 -38.78 11.71 32.53
N ASN A 341 -39.75 12.59 32.81
CA ASN A 341 -39.55 13.72 33.69
C ASN A 341 -40.21 13.40 35.04
N TYR A 342 -39.43 12.82 35.95
CA TYR A 342 -39.91 12.43 37.28
C TYR A 342 -40.46 13.63 38.06
N GLU A 343 -39.88 14.82 37.92
CA GLU A 343 -40.35 16.04 38.60
C GLU A 343 -41.78 16.41 38.20
N GLN A 344 -42.09 16.35 36.89
CA GLN A 344 -43.46 16.59 36.42
C GLN A 344 -44.42 15.47 36.79
N LEU A 345 -43.94 14.22 36.84
CA LEU A 345 -44.75 13.08 37.27
C LEU A 345 -45.08 13.16 38.76
N ASP A 346 -44.11 13.51 39.61
CA ASP A 346 -44.29 13.67 41.05
C ASP A 346 -45.23 14.84 41.36
N GLN A 347 -45.10 15.97 40.64
CA GLN A 347 -46.06 17.08 40.74
C GLN A 347 -47.46 16.67 40.28
N ALA A 348 -47.60 15.89 39.21
CA ALA A 348 -48.91 15.40 38.74
C ALA A 348 -49.53 14.35 39.66
N VAL A 349 -48.71 13.52 40.33
CA VAL A 349 -49.16 12.53 41.31
C VAL A 349 -49.57 13.21 42.62
N ASN A 350 -48.80 14.20 43.09
CA ASN A 350 -49.14 14.99 44.28
C ASN A 350 -50.33 15.94 44.03
N ALA A 351 -50.49 16.49 42.82
CA ALA A 351 -51.68 17.24 42.44
C ALA A 351 -52.95 16.37 42.40
N LYS A 352 -52.83 15.04 42.31
CA LYS A 352 -53.95 14.11 42.46
C LYS A 352 -54.29 13.77 43.91
N SER A 353 -53.42 14.06 44.89
CA SER A 353 -53.73 13.88 46.32
C SER A 353 -54.47 15.07 46.96
N GLU A 354 -54.58 16.20 46.26
CA GLU A 354 -55.35 17.38 46.69
C GLU A 354 -56.49 17.62 45.67
N GLY A 355 -57.61 16.94 45.91
CA GLY A 355 -58.94 17.03 45.25
C GLY A 355 -59.14 17.86 43.97
N ASP A 356 -59.14 17.21 42.81
CA ASP A 356 -60.24 17.33 41.83
C ASP A 356 -60.35 16.05 40.99
N SER A 357 -61.41 15.30 41.23
CA SER A 357 -61.76 14.08 40.51
C SER A 357 -62.32 14.43 39.12
N ARG A 358 -61.43 14.64 38.14
CA ARG A 358 -61.80 14.48 36.72
C ARG A 358 -61.43 13.08 36.25
N SER A 359 -62.43 12.22 36.33
CA SER A 359 -62.50 10.87 35.76
C SER A 359 -61.73 10.76 34.43
N HIS A 360 -60.65 9.98 34.41
CA HIS A 360 -60.27 9.26 33.20
C HIS A 360 -61.10 7.98 33.19
N GLY A 361 -62.29 8.07 32.60
CA GLY A 361 -63.08 6.89 32.25
C GLY A 361 -62.34 6.04 31.21
N PRO A 362 -62.80 4.80 30.96
CA PRO A 362 -62.22 3.95 29.93
C PRO A 362 -62.24 4.67 28.57
N ILE A 363 -61.12 4.57 27.85
CA ILE A 363 -60.94 5.14 26.51
C ILE A 363 -62.06 4.60 25.61
N GLN A 364 -63.03 5.45 25.28
CA GLN A 364 -64.03 5.13 24.26
C GLN A 364 -63.40 5.34 22.89
N PHE A 365 -63.26 4.26 22.13
CA PHE A 365 -62.98 4.34 20.70
C PHE A 365 -64.21 4.89 20.00
N THR A 366 -64.15 6.15 19.54
CA THR A 366 -65.11 6.63 18.56
C THR A 366 -64.72 6.04 17.19
N LYS A 367 -65.70 5.43 16.52
CA LYS A 367 -65.56 4.99 15.12
C LYS A 367 -65.18 6.23 14.30
N ALA A 368 -64.12 6.13 13.49
CA ALA A 368 -63.73 7.19 12.58
C ALA A 368 -64.91 7.54 11.66
N GLU A 369 -65.50 8.73 11.84
CA GLU A 369 -66.34 9.32 10.81
C GLU A 369 -65.44 9.71 9.64
N SER A 370 -65.58 9.01 8.53
CA SER A 370 -65.05 9.40 7.24
C SER A 370 -65.72 10.70 6.81
N LYS A 371 -65.10 11.84 7.14
CA LYS A 371 -65.34 13.08 6.40
C LYS A 371 -64.55 13.00 5.09
N ASP A 372 -65.15 12.34 4.11
CA ASP A 372 -64.89 12.64 2.71
C ASP A 372 -65.33 14.09 2.47
N LYS A 373 -64.43 15.04 2.69
CA LYS A 373 -64.50 16.34 2.03
C LYS A 373 -63.61 16.25 0.81
N SER A 374 -64.26 16.13 -0.34
CA SER A 374 -63.67 16.36 -1.65
C SER A 374 -63.32 17.85 -1.77
N ASP A 375 -62.12 18.22 -1.35
CA ASP A 375 -61.54 19.50 -1.76
C ASP A 375 -61.13 19.36 -3.23
N ASN A 376 -62.10 19.72 -4.08
CA ASN A 376 -62.01 19.85 -5.51
C ASN A 376 -60.99 20.95 -5.86
N TYR A 377 -59.74 20.57 -6.13
CA TYR A 377 -58.79 21.46 -6.79
C TYR A 377 -59.15 21.57 -8.27
N GLY A 378 -60.10 22.45 -8.57
CA GLY A 378 -60.36 22.90 -9.93
C GLY A 378 -59.27 23.87 -10.37
N VAL A 379 -58.44 23.42 -11.31
CA VAL A 379 -57.62 24.27 -12.18
C VAL A 379 -58.58 25.11 -13.04
N GLN A 380 -58.57 26.44 -12.88
CA GLN A 380 -59.04 27.33 -13.95
C GLN A 380 -57.89 27.50 -14.96
N LYS A 381 -58.24 27.38 -16.24
CA LYS A 381 -57.38 27.74 -17.37
C LYS A 381 -56.97 29.20 -17.33
#